data_AF-A0A956IYQ0-F1
#
_entry.id   AF-A0A956IYQ0-F1
#
_cell.length_a   1.000
_cell.length_b   1.000
_cell.length_c   1.000
_cell.angle_alpha   90.00
_cell.angle_beta   90.00
_cell.angle_gamma   90.00
#
_symmetry.space_group_name_H-M   'P 1'
#
loop_
_entity.id
_entity.type
_entity.pdbx_description
1 polymer ?
#
loop_
_entity_poly.entity_id
_entity_poly.type
_entity_poly.pdbx_seq_one_letter_code
_entity_poly.pdbx_strand_id
1 'polypeptide(L)'
;MSPSESVPASTGESEDAPNPGGFRGAKKPWWRTALPFGLAVVLLGWVLHRSGWQQLKGALGQTNFFVFFLFSWVMQMLSLVADSYATTYVYRKTVCPIRFREMLIIRGASYLPSMLNHNLGQAWLTYVISKRYSAPLWRVAGATLLVYGTNLAGLLLLCALALPFNGDQVPWLAPVVGVAALSGLAYFALLKWGARFLSRWQATAPLVEIGVRGHLKAIAVRIPHVGLLFLSTWLVFSFFGVWVPPGAALA
;
A
#
# COMPACT_ATOMS: atom_id res chain seq x y z
N MET A 1 48.22 -46.18 60.57
CA MET A 1 47.96 -47.31 59.66
C MET A 1 47.38 -46.69 58.38
N SER A 2 48.20 -46.47 57.36
CA SER A 2 47.72 -46.18 55.99
C SER A 2 47.25 -47.48 55.36
N PRO A 3 46.21 -47.47 54.51
CA PRO A 3 46.40 -47.38 53.04
C PRO A 3 45.37 -46.43 52.37
N SER A 4 45.76 -45.49 51.50
CA SER A 4 45.85 -45.60 50.03
C SER A 4 44.57 -46.03 49.30
N GLU A 5 43.87 -45.08 48.67
CA GLU A 5 43.05 -45.24 47.44
C GLU A 5 42.64 -43.84 46.96
N SER A 6 43.36 -43.29 45.97
CA SER A 6 43.10 -43.36 44.53
C SER A 6 42.20 -42.21 44.05
N VAL A 7 42.88 -41.18 43.53
CA VAL A 7 42.31 -40.09 42.74
C VAL A 7 42.01 -40.63 41.34
N PRO A 8 40.79 -40.49 40.80
CA PRO A 8 40.59 -40.39 39.38
C PRO A 8 40.43 -38.93 38.97
N ALA A 9 41.33 -38.49 38.10
CA ALA A 9 41.10 -37.34 37.25
C ALA A 9 39.96 -37.69 36.28
N SER A 10 38.88 -36.93 36.31
CA SER A 10 38.00 -36.78 35.15
C SER A 10 37.74 -35.31 34.94
N THR A 11 38.42 -34.80 33.92
CA THR A 11 38.04 -33.68 33.07
C THR A 11 36.52 -33.65 32.85
N GLY A 12 35.82 -32.83 33.62
CA GLY A 12 34.45 -32.42 33.35
C GLY A 12 34.49 -31.24 32.41
N GLU A 13 34.13 -31.52 31.16
CA GLU A 13 34.13 -30.60 30.05
C GLU A 13 33.36 -29.31 30.34
N SER A 14 34.00 -28.23 29.92
CA SER A 14 33.45 -26.92 29.57
C SER A 14 31.96 -26.94 29.21
N GLU A 15 31.17 -26.20 30.00
CA GLU A 15 30.22 -25.19 29.51
C GLU A 15 29.80 -25.35 28.04
N ASP A 16 28.79 -26.19 27.79
CA ASP A 16 27.96 -26.13 26.59
C ASP A 16 27.14 -24.83 26.63
N ALA A 17 27.81 -23.73 26.30
CA ALA A 17 27.15 -22.51 25.89
C ALA A 17 26.39 -22.81 24.59
N PRO A 18 25.10 -22.43 24.48
CA PRO A 18 24.38 -22.56 23.23
C PRO A 18 25.07 -21.70 22.17
N ASN A 19 25.75 -22.38 21.25
CA ASN A 19 26.32 -21.82 20.04
C ASN A 19 25.23 -20.97 19.37
N PRO A 20 25.38 -19.63 19.23
CA PRO A 20 24.44 -18.81 18.48
C PRO A 20 24.63 -19.14 17.02
N GLY A 21 23.99 -20.25 16.61
CA GLY A 21 23.94 -20.79 15.27
C GLY A 21 23.67 -19.66 14.31
N GLY A 22 24.72 -19.32 13.57
CA GLY A 22 24.76 -18.15 12.73
C GLY A 22 23.60 -18.14 11.75
N PHE A 23 22.93 -16.99 11.67
CA PHE A 23 22.20 -16.58 10.49
C PHE A 23 23.21 -16.40 9.34
N ARG A 24 23.78 -17.49 8.82
CA ARG A 24 24.39 -17.52 7.50
C ARG A 24 23.24 -17.36 6.51
N GLY A 25 22.86 -16.11 6.27
CA GLY A 25 21.96 -15.75 5.19
C GLY A 25 22.52 -16.36 3.90
N ALA A 26 21.81 -17.34 3.34
CA ALA A 26 22.13 -17.88 2.03
C ALA A 26 22.26 -16.68 1.08
N LYS A 27 23.47 -16.46 0.52
CA LYS A 27 23.72 -15.36 -0.41
C LYS A 27 22.72 -15.51 -1.55
N LYS A 28 21.73 -14.62 -1.61
CA LYS A 28 20.76 -14.61 -2.72
C LYS A 28 21.55 -14.58 -4.04
N PRO A 29 21.24 -15.44 -5.01
CA PRO A 29 21.98 -15.46 -6.26
C PRO A 29 21.89 -14.09 -6.93
N TRP A 30 23.04 -13.48 -7.24
CA TRP A 30 23.12 -12.12 -7.79
C TRP A 30 22.31 -11.95 -9.08
N TRP A 31 22.17 -13.01 -9.87
CA TRP A 31 21.35 -13.03 -11.09
C TRP A 31 19.86 -12.80 -10.78
N ARG A 32 19.33 -13.31 -9.66
CA ARG A 32 17.92 -13.04 -9.24
C ARG A 32 17.71 -11.58 -8.84
N THR A 33 18.78 -10.91 -8.41
CA THR A 33 18.75 -9.48 -8.10
C THR A 33 18.86 -8.63 -9.37
N ALA A 34 19.65 -9.06 -10.36
CA ALA A 34 19.90 -8.30 -11.60
C ALA A 34 18.81 -8.48 -12.68
N LEU A 35 18.17 -9.65 -12.74
CA LEU A 35 17.13 -9.98 -13.74
C LEU A 35 15.97 -8.97 -13.80
N PRO A 36 15.37 -8.51 -12.68
CA PRO A 36 14.30 -7.50 -12.75
C PRO A 36 14.77 -6.15 -13.29
N PHE A 37 16.03 -5.76 -13.05
CA PHE A 37 16.58 -4.53 -13.63
C PHE A 37 16.82 -4.66 -15.13
N GLY A 38 17.37 -5.80 -15.59
CA GLY A 38 17.54 -6.09 -17.01
C GLY A 38 16.20 -6.08 -17.74
N LEU A 39 15.19 -6.75 -17.18
CA LEU A 39 13.83 -6.76 -17.74
C LEU A 39 13.21 -5.35 -17.76
N ALA A 40 13.40 -4.56 -16.71
CA ALA A 40 12.92 -3.18 -16.65
C ALA A 40 13.56 -2.31 -17.75
N VAL A 41 14.88 -2.43 -17.97
CA VAL A 41 15.58 -1.69 -19.02
C VAL A 41 15.09 -2.09 -20.42
N VAL A 42 14.88 -3.39 -20.65
CA VAL A 42 14.36 -3.90 -21.93
C VAL A 42 12.93 -3.40 -22.18
N LEU A 43 12.05 -3.48 -21.18
CA LEU A 43 10.68 -2.95 -21.28
C LEU A 43 10.66 -1.44 -21.50
N LEU A 44 11.50 -0.69 -20.78
CA LEU A 44 11.60 0.75 -20.91
C LEU A 44 12.11 1.13 -22.32
N GLY A 45 13.13 0.45 -22.81
CA GLY A 45 13.64 0.64 -24.17
C GLY A 45 12.60 0.32 -25.24
N TRP A 46 11.84 -0.76 -25.04
CA TRP A 46 10.76 -1.15 -25.95
C TRP A 46 9.62 -0.12 -25.98
N VAL A 47 9.18 0.38 -24.82
CA VAL A 47 8.17 1.45 -24.73
C VAL A 47 8.67 2.72 -25.41
N LEU A 48 9.90 3.17 -25.10
CA LEU A 48 10.47 4.39 -25.68
C LEU A 48 10.64 4.30 -27.20
N HIS A 49 10.99 3.12 -27.71
CA HIS A 49 11.06 2.89 -29.15
C HIS A 49 9.68 2.96 -29.80
N ARG A 50 8.65 2.39 -29.17
CA ARG A 50 7.27 2.35 -29.69
C ARG A 50 6.54 3.69 -29.59
N SER A 51 6.82 4.51 -28.57
CA SER A 51 6.11 5.76 -28.29
C SER A 51 6.55 6.96 -29.14
N GLY A 52 7.48 6.80 -30.08
CA GLY A 52 7.88 7.88 -30.99
C GLY A 52 8.62 9.02 -30.26
N TRP A 53 9.92 8.85 -30.05
CA TRP A 53 10.82 9.80 -29.36
C TRP A 53 10.67 11.27 -29.77
N GLN A 54 10.33 11.52 -31.04
CA GLN A 54 10.08 12.86 -31.59
C GLN A 54 8.82 13.52 -30.99
N GLN A 55 7.73 12.76 -30.82
CA GLN A 55 6.47 13.25 -30.24
C GLN A 55 6.65 13.56 -28.75
N LEU A 56 7.40 12.70 -28.03
CA LEU A 56 7.75 12.94 -26.63
C LEU A 56 8.56 14.23 -26.45
N LYS A 57 9.58 14.45 -27.30
CA LYS A 57 10.40 15.67 -27.28
C LYS A 57 9.57 16.92 -27.61
N GLY A 58 8.67 16.83 -28.59
CA GLY A 58 7.76 17.93 -28.95
C GLY A 58 6.84 18.30 -27.80
N ALA A 59 6.21 17.31 -27.15
CA ALA A 59 5.36 17.54 -26.00
C ALA A 59 6.13 18.14 -24.80
N LEU A 60 7.30 17.59 -24.47
CA LEU A 60 8.14 18.10 -23.39
C LEU A 60 8.66 19.52 -23.64
N GLY A 61 8.95 19.87 -24.90
CA GLY A 61 9.43 21.21 -25.27
C GLY A 61 8.36 22.31 -25.18
N GLN A 62 7.08 21.95 -25.26
CA GLN A 62 5.95 22.89 -25.17
C GLN A 62 5.41 23.03 -23.74
N THR A 63 5.73 22.11 -22.83
CA THR A 63 5.24 22.14 -21.46
C THR A 63 5.98 23.18 -20.62
N ASN A 64 5.25 24.08 -19.99
CA ASN A 64 5.80 24.95 -18.96
C ASN A 64 6.10 24.12 -17.69
N PHE A 65 7.36 23.72 -17.52
CA PHE A 65 7.82 22.90 -16.39
C PHE A 65 7.50 23.53 -15.03
N PHE A 66 7.53 24.86 -14.90
CA PHE A 66 7.24 25.52 -13.64
C PHE A 66 5.77 25.37 -13.25
N VAL A 67 4.85 25.63 -14.18
CA VAL A 67 3.40 25.47 -13.92
C VAL A 67 3.06 24.00 -13.70
N PHE A 68 3.64 23.09 -14.49
CA PHE A 68 3.46 21.64 -14.31
C PHE A 68 3.97 21.16 -12.95
N PHE A 69 5.14 21.62 -12.52
CA PHE A 69 5.71 21.31 -11.21
C PHE A 69 4.81 21.83 -10.09
N LEU A 70 4.37 23.10 -10.16
CA LEU A 70 3.51 23.69 -9.14
C LEU A 70 2.16 22.97 -9.06
N PHE A 71 1.56 22.65 -10.21
CA PHE A 71 0.34 21.85 -10.29
C PHE A 71 0.53 20.48 -9.63
N SER A 72 1.59 19.76 -10.02
CA SER A 72 1.90 18.43 -9.48
C SER A 72 2.13 18.50 -7.98
N TRP A 73 2.86 19.50 -7.50
CA TRP A 73 3.09 19.73 -6.08
C TRP A 73 1.78 19.94 -5.32
N VAL A 74 0.92 20.84 -5.79
CA VAL A 74 -0.38 21.13 -5.16
C VAL A 74 -1.26 19.88 -5.15
N MET A 75 -1.36 19.16 -6.26
CA MET A 75 -2.17 17.94 -6.34
C MET A 75 -1.63 16.85 -5.40
N GLN A 76 -0.31 16.70 -5.27
CA GLN A 76 0.29 15.75 -4.34
C GLN A 76 0.05 16.15 -2.88
N MET A 77 0.09 17.45 -2.55
CA MET A 77 -0.25 17.92 -1.21
C MET A 77 -1.73 17.68 -0.87
N LEU A 78 -2.64 17.96 -1.82
CA LEU A 78 -4.07 17.68 -1.65
C LEU A 78 -4.34 16.18 -1.50
N SER A 79 -3.68 15.36 -2.32
CA SER A 79 -3.76 13.91 -2.27
C SER A 79 -3.27 13.36 -0.93
N LEU A 80 -2.13 13.86 -0.44
CA LEU A 80 -1.57 13.55 0.88
C LEU A 80 -2.54 13.92 2.01
N VAL A 81 -3.14 15.11 1.94
CA VAL A 81 -4.13 15.59 2.94
C VAL A 81 -5.37 14.70 2.94
N ALA A 82 -5.91 14.37 1.77
CA ALA A 82 -7.10 13.52 1.63
C ALA A 82 -6.85 12.08 2.12
N ASP A 83 -5.71 11.49 1.77
CA ASP A 83 -5.34 10.15 2.23
C ASP A 83 -5.07 10.11 3.74
N SER A 84 -4.42 11.15 4.27
CA SER A 84 -4.18 11.29 5.71
C SER A 84 -5.48 11.44 6.47
N TYR A 85 -6.48 12.15 5.92
CA TYR A 85 -7.79 12.32 6.52
C TYR A 85 -8.54 10.98 6.60
N ALA A 86 -8.59 10.25 5.49
CA ALA A 86 -9.20 8.92 5.44
C ALA A 86 -8.52 7.93 6.38
N THR A 87 -7.18 7.94 6.42
CA THR A 87 -6.39 7.08 7.30
C THR A 87 -6.63 7.44 8.78
N THR A 88 -6.67 8.74 9.11
CA THR A 88 -6.97 9.21 10.48
C THR A 88 -8.34 8.72 10.93
N TYR A 89 -9.37 8.80 10.07
CA TYR A 89 -10.71 8.31 10.41
C TYR A 89 -10.71 6.83 10.78
N VAL A 90 -10.06 5.98 9.96
CA VAL A 90 -9.98 4.54 10.19
C VAL A 90 -9.21 4.22 11.47
N TYR A 91 -8.03 4.82 11.64
CA TYR A 91 -7.15 4.58 12.78
C TYR A 91 -7.76 5.06 14.10
N ARG A 92 -8.42 6.23 14.10
CA ARG A 92 -9.13 6.77 15.27
C ARG A 92 -10.29 5.89 15.72
N LYS A 93 -10.94 5.21 14.78
CA LYS A 93 -12.06 4.30 15.05
C LYS A 93 -11.63 2.92 15.52
N THR A 94 -10.43 2.46 15.19
CA THR A 94 -10.05 1.05 15.33
C THR A 94 -8.82 0.80 16.20
N VAL A 95 -7.88 1.73 16.28
CA VAL A 95 -6.58 1.51 16.95
C VAL A 95 -6.34 2.49 18.09
N CYS A 96 -6.27 3.79 17.79
CA CYS A 96 -5.79 4.79 18.74
C CYS A 96 -6.33 6.19 18.39
N PRO A 97 -6.50 7.10 19.38
CA PRO A 97 -7.02 8.44 19.15
C PRO A 97 -5.95 9.38 18.55
N ILE A 98 -5.48 9.08 17.34
CA ILE A 98 -4.50 9.88 16.60
C ILE A 98 -5.10 11.19 16.09
N ARG A 99 -4.36 12.29 16.21
CA ARG A 99 -4.76 13.59 15.64
C ARG A 99 -4.46 13.64 14.15
N PHE A 100 -5.29 14.34 13.38
CA PHE A 100 -5.10 14.50 11.93
C PHE A 100 -3.72 15.06 11.57
N ARG A 101 -3.24 16.09 12.28
CA ARG A 101 -1.92 16.68 12.04
C ARG A 101 -0.77 15.68 12.25
N GLU A 102 -0.91 14.81 13.24
CA GLU A 102 0.10 13.78 13.52
C GLU A 102 0.09 12.71 12.43
N MET A 103 -1.09 12.26 12.00
CA MET A 103 -1.22 11.34 10.87
C MET A 103 -0.65 11.96 9.59
N LEU A 104 -0.91 13.24 9.33
CA LEU A 104 -0.40 13.95 8.15
C LEU A 104 1.13 13.97 8.11
N ILE A 105 1.78 14.28 9.25
CA ILE A 105 3.24 14.26 9.36
C ILE A 105 3.79 12.85 9.20
N ILE A 106 3.17 11.87 9.87
CA ILE A 106 3.60 10.46 9.78
C ILE A 106 3.44 9.98 8.33
N ARG A 107 2.28 10.20 7.69
CA ARG A 107 2.07 9.84 6.28
C ARG A 107 3.05 10.54 5.35
N GLY A 108 3.28 11.84 5.51
CA GLY A 108 4.29 12.58 4.75
C GLY A 108 5.68 11.95 4.87
N ALA A 109 6.11 11.64 6.10
CA ALA A 109 7.38 10.98 6.35
C ALA A 109 7.42 9.54 5.79
N SER A 110 6.29 8.81 5.74
CA SER A 110 6.20 7.47 5.16
C SER A 110 6.48 7.43 3.65
N TYR A 111 6.37 8.57 2.96
CA TYR A 111 6.71 8.63 1.54
C TYR A 111 8.21 8.51 1.29
N LEU A 112 9.07 8.96 2.21
CA LEU A 112 10.53 8.84 2.07
C LEU A 112 10.98 7.37 1.92
N PRO A 113 10.64 6.44 2.85
CA PRO A 113 10.91 5.02 2.66
C PRO A 113 10.10 4.42 1.50
N SER A 114 8.92 4.97 1.18
CA SER A 114 8.14 4.53 0.01
C SER A 114 8.87 4.79 -1.32
N MET A 115 9.75 5.79 -1.40
CA MET A 115 10.58 6.05 -2.61
C MET A 115 11.55 4.89 -2.89
N LEU A 116 12.02 4.22 -1.83
CA LEU A 116 12.87 3.03 -1.97
C LEU A 116 12.02 1.78 -2.27
N ASN A 117 10.92 1.63 -1.54
CA ASN A 117 9.98 0.54 -1.73
C ASN A 117 8.64 0.87 -1.05
N HIS A 118 7.54 0.75 -1.79
CA HIS A 118 6.20 0.99 -1.25
C HIS A 118 5.90 0.16 0.01
N ASN A 119 6.34 -1.09 0.06
CA ASN A 119 6.13 -1.96 1.21
C ASN A 119 6.90 -1.49 2.45
N LEU A 120 8.07 -0.85 2.26
CA LEU A 120 8.85 -0.28 3.36
C LEU A 120 8.14 0.91 3.99
N GLY A 121 7.53 1.79 3.19
CA GLY A 121 6.76 2.91 3.73
C GLY A 121 5.57 2.47 4.60
N GLN A 122 4.95 1.36 4.22
CA GLN A 122 3.77 0.82 4.90
C GLN A 122 4.15 0.05 6.17
N ALA A 123 5.25 -0.71 6.11
CA ALA A 123 5.86 -1.30 7.30
C ALA A 123 6.31 -0.22 8.30
N TRP A 124 6.92 0.86 7.80
CA TRP A 124 7.34 2.00 8.60
C TRP A 124 6.14 2.69 9.29
N LEU A 125 5.05 2.93 8.56
CA LEU A 125 3.83 3.52 9.12
C LEU A 125 3.28 2.66 10.27
N THR A 126 3.18 1.35 10.03
CA THR A 126 2.68 0.37 11.01
C THR A 126 3.58 0.32 12.26
N TYR A 127 4.90 0.30 12.06
CA TYR A 127 5.89 0.29 13.14
C TYR A 127 5.83 1.57 13.98
N VAL A 128 5.83 2.75 13.35
CA VAL A 128 5.83 4.04 14.05
C VAL A 128 4.56 4.21 14.88
N ILE A 129 3.40 3.83 14.34
CA ILE A 129 2.14 3.93 15.08
C ILE A 129 2.11 2.95 16.25
N SER A 130 2.54 1.70 16.04
CA SER A 130 2.62 0.73 17.14
C SER A 130 3.54 1.21 18.26
N LYS A 131 4.72 1.74 17.91
CA LYS A 131 5.70 2.23 18.88
C LYS A 131 5.24 3.49 19.62
N ARG A 132 4.62 4.44 18.92
CA ARG A 132 4.22 5.73 19.51
C ARG A 132 2.96 5.65 20.37
N TYR A 133 2.06 4.73 20.06
CA TYR A 133 0.79 4.58 20.77
C TYR A 133 0.73 3.31 21.63
N SER A 134 1.85 2.58 21.77
CA SER A 134 1.94 1.29 22.47
C SER A 134 0.84 0.30 22.07
N ALA A 135 0.41 0.38 20.80
CA ALA A 135 -0.65 -0.47 20.27
C ALA A 135 -0.06 -1.78 19.72
N PRO A 136 -0.73 -2.93 19.89
CA PRO A 136 -0.23 -4.21 19.39
C PRO A 136 -0.07 -4.17 17.86
N LEU A 137 1.11 -4.56 17.35
CA LEU A 137 1.47 -4.51 15.92
C LEU A 137 0.40 -5.13 15.02
N TRP A 138 -0.15 -6.27 15.44
CA TRP A 138 -1.20 -6.98 14.70
C TRP A 138 -2.46 -6.12 14.50
N ARG A 139 -2.86 -5.35 15.52
CA ARG A 139 -4.04 -4.48 15.44
C ARG A 139 -3.78 -3.28 14.52
N VAL A 140 -2.57 -2.74 14.53
CA VAL A 140 -2.16 -1.68 13.59
C VAL A 140 -2.15 -2.22 12.16
N ALA A 141 -1.59 -3.41 11.94
CA ALA A 141 -1.58 -4.08 10.65
C ALA A 141 -2.99 -4.36 10.13
N GLY A 142 -3.92 -4.74 11.00
CA GLY A 142 -5.34 -4.88 10.67
C GLY A 142 -5.98 -3.57 10.21
N ALA A 143 -5.71 -2.47 10.90
CA ALA A 143 -6.18 -1.16 10.46
C ALA A 143 -5.55 -0.72 9.13
N THR A 144 -4.26 -1.02 8.90
CA THR A 144 -3.62 -0.82 7.60
C THR A 144 -4.28 -1.67 6.51
N LEU A 145 -4.63 -2.92 6.79
CA LEU A 145 -5.34 -3.80 5.85
C LEU A 145 -6.73 -3.24 5.52
N LEU A 146 -7.44 -2.72 6.51
CA LEU A 146 -8.72 -2.03 6.32
C LEU A 146 -8.57 -0.77 5.44
N VAL A 147 -7.50 0.00 5.66
CA VAL A 147 -7.12 1.09 4.77
C VAL A 147 -6.89 0.53 3.36
N TYR A 148 -6.12 -0.53 3.13
CA TYR A 148 -6.02 -1.09 1.78
C TYR A 148 -7.35 -1.54 1.17
N GLY A 149 -8.19 -2.23 1.95
CA GLY A 149 -9.50 -2.69 1.50
C GLY A 149 -10.39 -1.53 1.05
N THR A 150 -10.41 -0.43 1.81
CA THR A 150 -11.18 0.77 1.43
C THR A 150 -10.58 1.51 0.23
N ASN A 151 -9.26 1.45 0.04
CA ASN A 151 -8.62 1.99 -1.16
C ASN A 151 -9.03 1.18 -2.40
N LEU A 152 -8.92 -0.14 -2.33
CA LEU A 152 -9.35 -1.04 -3.41
C LEU A 152 -10.83 -0.87 -3.72
N ALA A 153 -11.69 -0.77 -2.71
CA ALA A 153 -13.11 -0.50 -2.92
C ALA A 153 -13.36 0.85 -3.62
N GLY A 154 -12.59 1.89 -3.29
CA GLY A 154 -12.67 3.18 -3.96
C GLY A 154 -12.24 3.10 -5.43
N LEU A 155 -11.15 2.39 -5.74
CA LEU A 155 -10.74 2.13 -7.13
C LEU A 155 -11.78 1.32 -7.89
N LEU A 156 -12.33 0.27 -7.28
CA LEU A 156 -13.38 -0.54 -7.89
C LEU A 156 -14.65 0.28 -8.18
N LEU A 157 -15.02 1.20 -7.29
CA LEU A 157 -16.12 2.12 -7.52
C LEU A 157 -15.84 3.05 -8.70
N LEU A 158 -14.61 3.57 -8.81
CA LEU A 158 -14.21 4.36 -9.98
C LEU A 158 -14.28 3.53 -11.27
N CYS A 159 -13.77 2.30 -11.28
CA CYS A 159 -13.87 1.39 -12.42
C CYS A 159 -15.33 1.03 -12.77
N ALA A 160 -16.19 0.86 -11.76
CA ALA A 160 -17.61 0.59 -11.99
C ALA A 160 -18.34 1.81 -12.58
N LEU A 161 -17.98 3.02 -12.15
CA LEU A 161 -18.48 4.26 -12.74
C LEU A 161 -17.98 4.47 -14.17
N ALA A 162 -16.82 3.90 -14.52
CA ALA A 162 -16.23 3.98 -15.85
C ALA A 162 -16.94 3.07 -16.88
N LEU A 163 -17.44 1.91 -16.45
CA LEU A 163 -18.11 0.93 -17.32
C LEU A 163 -19.16 1.49 -18.30
N PRO A 164 -20.13 2.33 -17.90
CA PRO A 164 -21.13 2.85 -18.83
C PRO A 164 -20.57 3.80 -19.89
N PHE A 165 -19.38 4.38 -19.67
CA PHE A 165 -18.72 5.26 -20.63
C PHE A 165 -17.77 4.49 -21.54
N ASN A 166 -17.37 3.28 -21.14
CA ASN A 166 -16.49 2.40 -21.87
C ASN A 166 -17.26 1.54 -22.88
N GLY A 167 -17.79 2.17 -23.93
CA GLY A 167 -18.53 1.50 -25.01
C GLY A 167 -17.67 0.47 -25.74
N ASP A 168 -17.80 -0.80 -25.36
CA ASP A 168 -17.18 -2.01 -25.95
C ASP A 168 -15.66 -2.03 -26.17
N GLN A 169 -14.90 -0.99 -25.80
CA GLN A 169 -13.45 -0.93 -26.06
C GLN A 169 -12.67 -1.93 -25.21
N VAL A 170 -13.20 -2.30 -24.03
CA VAL A 170 -12.52 -3.16 -23.06
C VAL A 170 -13.45 -4.26 -22.53
N PRO A 171 -13.71 -5.32 -23.32
CA PRO A 171 -14.70 -6.35 -22.98
C PRO A 171 -14.35 -7.15 -21.71
N TRP A 172 -13.08 -7.15 -21.28
CA TRP A 172 -12.65 -7.80 -20.05
C TRP A 172 -12.89 -6.97 -18.79
N LEU A 173 -13.18 -5.66 -18.91
CA LEU A 173 -13.36 -4.78 -17.75
C LEU A 173 -14.64 -5.14 -16.98
N ALA A 174 -15.75 -5.35 -17.70
CA ALA A 174 -17.04 -5.72 -17.12
C ALA A 174 -16.99 -7.01 -16.26
N PRO A 175 -16.45 -8.15 -16.74
CA PRO A 175 -16.34 -9.34 -15.90
C PRO A 175 -15.38 -9.16 -14.73
N VAL A 176 -14.29 -8.40 -14.88
CA VAL A 176 -13.35 -8.12 -13.76
C VAL A 176 -14.03 -7.30 -12.67
N VAL A 177 -14.73 -6.22 -13.03
CA VAL A 177 -15.50 -5.42 -12.07
C VAL A 177 -16.62 -6.25 -11.44
N GLY A 178 -17.30 -7.10 -12.23
CA GLY A 178 -18.33 -8.01 -11.73
C GLY A 178 -17.80 -9.00 -10.68
N VAL A 179 -16.71 -9.70 -10.98
CA VAL A 179 -16.06 -10.63 -10.03
C VAL A 179 -15.54 -9.89 -8.80
N ALA A 180 -14.94 -8.72 -8.96
CA ALA A 180 -14.47 -7.92 -7.84
C ALA A 180 -15.62 -7.42 -6.95
N ALA A 181 -16.74 -6.99 -7.54
CA ALA A 181 -17.93 -6.59 -6.80
C ALA A 181 -18.53 -7.78 -6.04
N LEU A 182 -18.66 -8.95 -6.67
CA LEU A 182 -19.08 -10.19 -6.02
C LEU A 182 -18.16 -10.58 -4.87
N SER A 183 -16.84 -10.45 -5.05
CA SER A 183 -15.84 -10.70 -4.00
C SER A 183 -16.01 -9.74 -2.83
N GLY A 184 -16.31 -8.47 -3.09
CA GLY A 184 -16.63 -7.48 -2.06
C GLY A 184 -17.91 -7.80 -1.29
N LEU A 185 -18.96 -8.26 -1.97
CA LEU A 185 -20.19 -8.73 -1.32
C LEU A 185 -19.94 -9.99 -0.47
N ALA A 186 -19.17 -10.95 -1.00
CA ALA A 186 -18.76 -12.13 -0.25
C ALA A 186 -17.94 -11.75 0.99
N TYR A 187 -17.06 -10.76 0.89
CA TYR A 187 -16.31 -10.21 2.02
C TYR A 187 -17.24 -9.61 3.10
N PHE A 188 -18.28 -8.85 2.72
CA PHE A 188 -19.26 -8.34 3.68
C PHE A 188 -20.11 -9.46 4.31
N ALA A 189 -20.46 -10.49 3.56
CA ALA A 189 -21.16 -11.67 4.07
C ALA A 189 -20.27 -12.44 5.07
N LEU A 190 -18.99 -12.63 4.76
CA LEU A 190 -17.99 -13.22 5.64
C LEU A 190 -17.77 -12.40 6.91
N LEU A 191 -17.75 -11.08 6.83
CA LEU A 191 -17.69 -10.23 8.02
C LEU A 191 -18.92 -10.40 8.92
N LYS A 192 -20.12 -10.56 8.33
CA LYS A 192 -21.37 -10.73 9.08
C LYS A 192 -21.47 -12.12 9.73
N TRP A 193 -21.07 -13.18 9.03
CA TRP A 193 -21.19 -14.56 9.51
C TRP A 193 -19.96 -15.06 10.27
N GLY A 194 -18.77 -14.69 9.84
CA GLY A 194 -17.49 -15.07 10.45
C GLY A 194 -17.04 -14.16 11.60
N ALA A 195 -17.83 -13.14 11.97
CA ALA A 195 -17.49 -12.14 13.00
C ALA A 195 -16.93 -12.77 14.29
N ARG A 196 -17.54 -13.86 14.76
CA ARG A 196 -17.15 -14.54 16.01
C ARG A 196 -15.84 -15.33 15.91
N PHE A 197 -15.47 -15.77 14.71
CA PHE A 197 -14.23 -16.52 14.48
C PHE A 197 -13.07 -15.57 14.15
N LEU A 198 -13.33 -14.55 13.32
CA LEU A 198 -12.36 -13.53 12.96
C LEU A 198 -12.05 -12.57 14.12
N SER A 199 -12.96 -12.36 15.07
CA SER A 199 -12.66 -11.54 16.26
C SER A 199 -11.64 -12.17 17.20
N ARG A 200 -11.37 -13.48 17.07
CA ARG A 200 -10.34 -14.18 17.87
C ARG A 200 -8.91 -13.79 17.48
N TRP A 201 -8.73 -13.23 16.29
CA TRP A 201 -7.42 -12.86 15.76
C TRP A 201 -7.26 -11.34 15.85
N GLN A 202 -6.22 -10.87 16.56
CA GLN A 202 -5.98 -9.44 16.80
C GLN A 202 -5.81 -8.61 15.51
N ALA A 203 -5.37 -9.24 14.42
CA ALA A 203 -5.22 -8.59 13.12
C ALA A 203 -6.55 -8.36 12.38
N THR A 204 -7.56 -9.21 12.58
CA THR A 204 -8.87 -9.05 11.95
C THR A 204 -9.89 -8.35 12.83
N ALA A 205 -9.59 -8.20 14.13
CA ALA A 205 -10.42 -7.47 15.07
C ALA A 205 -10.76 -6.03 14.60
N PRO A 206 -9.81 -5.20 14.10
CA PRO A 206 -10.12 -3.87 13.54
C PRO A 206 -11.17 -3.88 12.42
N LEU A 207 -11.17 -4.93 11.59
CA LEU A 207 -12.09 -5.05 10.46
C LEU A 207 -13.49 -5.41 10.97
N VAL A 208 -13.61 -6.33 11.93
CA VAL A 208 -14.91 -6.71 12.50
C VAL A 208 -15.51 -5.58 13.34
N GLU A 209 -14.69 -4.92 14.17
CA GLU A 209 -15.13 -3.86 15.10
C GLU A 209 -15.69 -2.61 14.41
N ILE A 210 -15.13 -2.24 13.26
CA ILE A 210 -15.65 -1.08 12.51
C ILE A 210 -17.04 -1.40 11.91
N GLY A 211 -17.33 -2.68 11.67
CA GLY A 211 -18.59 -3.18 11.12
C GLY A 211 -18.86 -2.72 9.68
N VAL A 212 -19.99 -3.16 9.10
CA VAL A 212 -20.36 -2.84 7.71
C VAL A 212 -20.59 -1.34 7.52
N ARG A 213 -21.31 -0.69 8.45
CA ARG A 213 -21.55 0.76 8.39
C ARG A 213 -20.25 1.56 8.50
N GLY A 214 -19.28 1.09 9.27
CA GLY A 214 -17.97 1.72 9.39
C GLY A 214 -17.12 1.57 8.13
N HIS A 215 -17.17 0.41 7.47
CA HIS A 215 -16.56 0.20 6.16
C HIS A 215 -17.15 1.14 5.10
N LEU A 216 -18.48 1.23 4.99
CA LEU A 216 -19.13 2.12 4.03
C LEU A 216 -18.74 3.58 4.27
N LYS A 217 -18.70 4.02 5.54
CA LYS A 217 -18.21 5.36 5.88
C LYS A 217 -16.73 5.54 5.54
N ALA A 218 -15.89 4.55 5.80
CA ALA A 218 -14.47 4.62 5.48
C ALA A 218 -14.21 4.67 3.96
N ILE A 219 -15.02 3.97 3.16
CA ILE A 219 -15.02 4.10 1.69
C ILE A 219 -15.47 5.51 1.30
N ALA A 220 -16.59 6.00 1.84
CA ALA A 220 -17.12 7.32 1.51
C ALA A 220 -16.14 8.46 1.84
N VAL A 221 -15.49 8.41 3.00
CA VAL A 221 -14.46 9.36 3.42
C VAL A 221 -13.25 9.36 2.47
N ARG A 222 -13.07 8.29 1.69
CA ARG A 222 -11.96 8.14 0.77
C ARG A 222 -12.26 8.55 -0.67
N ILE A 223 -13.53 8.75 -1.01
CA ILE A 223 -13.95 9.27 -2.32
C ILE A 223 -13.18 10.54 -2.72
N PRO A 224 -12.96 11.53 -1.83
CA PRO A 224 -12.17 12.71 -2.19
C PRO A 224 -10.74 12.38 -2.62
N HIS A 225 -10.10 11.41 -1.97
CA HIS A 225 -8.73 11.00 -2.32
C HIS A 225 -8.69 10.31 -3.69
N VAL A 226 -9.62 9.37 -3.94
CA VAL A 226 -9.71 8.68 -5.23
C VAL A 226 -10.06 9.66 -6.36
N GLY A 227 -10.98 10.59 -6.09
CA GLY A 227 -11.33 11.66 -7.04
C GLY A 227 -10.15 12.56 -7.35
N LEU A 228 -9.34 12.93 -6.35
CA LEU A 228 -8.11 13.69 -6.57
C LEU A 228 -7.08 12.92 -7.40
N LEU A 229 -6.89 11.61 -7.15
CA LEU A 229 -5.99 10.78 -7.94
C LEU A 229 -6.44 10.70 -9.41
N PHE A 230 -7.74 10.52 -9.65
CA PHE A 230 -8.31 10.53 -10.99
C PHE A 230 -8.10 11.89 -11.66
N LEU A 231 -8.53 12.96 -11.00
CA LEU A 231 -8.45 14.33 -11.50
C LEU A 231 -7.01 14.75 -11.79
N SER A 232 -6.08 14.44 -10.90
CA SER A 232 -4.66 14.74 -11.10
C SER A 232 -4.12 14.01 -12.33
N THR A 233 -4.46 12.74 -12.49
CA THR A 233 -3.99 11.94 -13.63
C THR A 233 -4.58 12.46 -14.94
N TRP A 234 -5.88 12.79 -14.96
CA TRP A 234 -6.55 13.32 -16.14
C TRP A 234 -6.03 14.71 -16.55
N LEU A 235 -5.88 15.63 -15.60
CA LEU A 235 -5.43 17.00 -15.88
C LEU A 235 -3.97 17.05 -16.33
N VAL A 236 -3.12 16.12 -15.88
CA VAL A 236 -1.71 16.03 -16.33
C VAL A 236 -1.61 15.93 -17.85
N PHE A 237 -2.53 15.19 -18.51
CA PHE A 237 -2.52 15.08 -19.98
C PHE A 237 -2.68 16.44 -20.68
N SER A 238 -3.45 17.36 -20.10
CA SER A 238 -3.66 18.69 -20.66
C SER A 238 -2.37 19.53 -20.69
N PHE A 239 -1.44 19.31 -19.76
CA PHE A 239 -0.13 19.98 -19.75
C PHE A 239 0.81 19.52 -20.87
N PHE A 240 0.53 18.36 -21.47
CA PHE A 240 1.27 17.80 -22.59
C PHE A 240 0.55 18.00 -23.92
N GLY A 241 -0.48 18.85 -23.95
CA GLY A 241 -1.28 19.13 -25.16
C GLY A 241 -2.23 18.00 -25.54
N VAL A 242 -2.43 17.01 -24.67
CA VAL A 242 -3.36 15.89 -24.89
C VAL A 242 -4.68 16.21 -24.21
N TRP A 243 -5.68 16.57 -24.99
CA TRP A 243 -7.03 16.79 -24.47
C TRP A 243 -7.83 15.48 -24.52
N VAL A 244 -8.08 14.92 -23.34
CA VAL A 244 -8.92 13.72 -23.20
C VAL A 244 -10.33 14.17 -22.82
N PRO A 245 -11.35 13.92 -23.67
CA PRO A 245 -12.74 14.25 -23.33
C PRO A 245 -13.15 13.57 -22.01
N PRO A 246 -13.98 14.19 -21.16
CA PRO A 246 -14.37 13.60 -19.87
C PRO A 246 -15.01 12.21 -20.00
N GLY A 247 -15.80 11.98 -21.06
CA GLY A 247 -16.39 10.68 -21.34
C GLY A 247 -15.35 9.62 -21.74
N ALA A 248 -14.26 10.02 -22.39
CA ALA A 248 -13.14 9.13 -22.71
C ALA A 248 -12.19 8.94 -21.53
N ALA A 249 -12.12 9.92 -20.61
CA ALA A 249 -11.33 9.80 -19.39
C ALA A 249 -11.98 8.83 -18.39
N LEU A 250 -13.31 8.72 -18.44
CA LEU A 250 -14.10 7.74 -17.70
C LEU A 250 -14.32 6.44 -18.49
N ALA A 251 -13.88 6.33 -19.75
CA ALA A 251 -13.93 5.08 -20.50
C ALA A 251 -12.67 4.27 -20.19
#